data_AF-A0A3D3MIA5-F1
#
_entry.id   AF-A0A3D3MIA5-F1
#
_cell.length_a   1.000
_cell.length_b   1.000
_cell.length_c   1.000
_cell.angle_alpha   90.00
_cell.angle_beta   90.00
_cell.angle_gamma   90.00
#
_symmetry.space_group_name_H-M   'P 1'
#
loop_
_entity.id
_entity.type
_entity.pdbx_description
1 polymer ?
#
loop_
_entity_poly.entity_id
_entity_poly.type
_entity_poly.pdbx_seq_one_letter_code
_entity_poly.pdbx_strand_id
1 'polypeptide(L)'
;MKKVYLSACTLCTALGLSAQEVVWQKDIKSSTQDFLSQVTTTIDQQYLITGSSIQSDKQQTSGSKQNNGYDFHLVKLNQQGDEVWEKYFSGQNHDYLSATVTTQDGGFLLAGTSYSGKGLDKKEDSKGGSDIWLIRINEFGDELWQKTLGTSSDEEARSVIQTIDLGFFVAGNVQNSSKGYGSKDVWITKLDKDGKELSQLILGGKGLDEVEKMIPTKDGGALLGIYSRSSEVRDTGSGVRNPESKSS
;
A
#
# COMPACT_ATOMS: atom_id res chain seq x y z
N MET A 1 -27.24 40.98 -62.24
CA MET A 1 -26.12 40.04 -62.01
C MET A 1 -25.47 40.36 -60.67
N LYS A 2 -25.28 39.34 -59.84
CA LYS A 2 -24.81 39.39 -58.45
C LYS A 2 -23.37 39.90 -58.35
N LYS A 3 -23.05 40.66 -57.29
CA LYS A 3 -21.76 40.53 -56.59
C LYS A 3 -22.02 40.52 -55.10
N VAL A 4 -21.76 39.36 -54.49
CA VAL A 4 -21.80 39.10 -53.05
C VAL A 4 -20.40 39.41 -52.53
N TYR A 5 -20.28 40.28 -51.53
CA TYR A 5 -19.06 40.40 -50.75
C TYR A 5 -19.26 39.63 -49.44
N LEU A 6 -18.58 38.49 -49.37
CA LEU A 6 -18.54 37.61 -48.22
C LEU A 6 -17.64 38.28 -47.17
N SER A 7 -18.24 38.82 -46.11
CA SER A 7 -17.47 39.26 -44.94
C SER A 7 -17.22 38.03 -44.08
N ALA A 8 -15.96 37.59 -43.99
CA ALA A 8 -15.56 36.48 -43.15
C ALA A 8 -15.58 36.93 -41.68
N CYS A 9 -16.58 36.48 -40.91
CA CYS A 9 -16.51 36.52 -39.45
C CYS A 9 -15.59 35.39 -38.99
N THR A 10 -14.37 35.72 -38.60
CA THR A 10 -13.48 34.81 -37.88
C THR A 10 -14.06 34.60 -36.49
N LEU A 11 -14.74 33.47 -36.28
CA LEU A 11 -15.18 33.03 -34.96
C LEU A 11 -13.94 32.49 -34.23
N CYS A 12 -13.26 33.33 -33.45
CA CYS A 12 -12.26 32.86 -32.50
C CYS A 12 -12.97 32.04 -31.43
N THR A 13 -12.97 30.72 -31.57
CA THR A 13 -13.25 29.82 -30.45
C THR A 13 -12.07 29.92 -29.48
N ALA A 14 -12.18 30.78 -28.47
CA ALA A 14 -11.33 30.71 -27.31
C ALA A 14 -11.66 29.40 -26.59
N LEU A 15 -10.86 28.37 -26.82
CA LEU A 15 -10.82 27.20 -25.96
C LEU A 15 -10.40 27.71 -24.58
N GLY A 16 -11.38 27.90 -23.70
CA GLY A 16 -11.13 28.24 -22.31
C GLY A 16 -10.32 27.12 -21.67
N LEU A 17 -9.02 27.36 -21.50
CA LEU A 17 -8.20 26.58 -20.60
C LEU A 17 -8.70 26.87 -19.18
N SER A 18 -9.70 26.12 -18.73
CA SER A 18 -9.97 26.06 -17.29
C SER A 18 -8.89 25.20 -16.69
N ALA A 19 -7.91 25.84 -16.05
CA ALA A 19 -7.18 25.17 -14.98
C ALA A 19 -8.19 24.92 -13.86
N GLN A 20 -8.28 23.69 -13.38
CA GLN A 20 -9.11 23.39 -12.23
C GLN A 20 -8.57 24.16 -11.02
N GLU A 21 -9.40 25.01 -10.42
CA GLU A 21 -8.99 25.82 -9.27
C GLU A 21 -8.76 24.93 -8.04
N VAL A 22 -7.70 25.23 -7.28
CA VAL A 22 -7.50 24.62 -5.96
C VAL A 22 -8.54 25.21 -5.02
N VAL A 23 -9.53 24.39 -4.65
CA VAL A 23 -10.66 24.82 -3.80
C VAL A 23 -10.22 25.03 -2.35
N TRP A 24 -9.28 24.22 -1.86
CA TRP A 24 -8.67 24.38 -0.54
C TRP A 24 -7.28 23.72 -0.50
N GLN A 25 -6.44 24.19 0.43
CA GLN A 25 -5.13 23.63 0.76
C GLN A 25 -5.01 23.55 2.30
N LYS A 26 -4.35 22.51 2.80
CA LYS A 26 -3.96 22.41 4.21
C LYS A 26 -2.54 21.89 4.32
N ASP A 27 -1.76 22.56 5.17
CA ASP A 27 -0.42 22.11 5.54
C ASP A 27 -0.53 21.31 6.86
N ILE A 28 -0.05 20.06 6.86
CA ILE A 28 0.09 19.26 8.07
C ILE A 28 1.52 19.48 8.58
N LYS A 29 1.65 20.10 9.75
CA LYS A 29 2.95 20.43 10.32
C LYS A 29 3.53 19.23 11.05
N SER A 30 4.79 18.96 10.79
CA SER A 30 5.61 18.01 11.54
C SER A 30 6.93 18.65 11.93
N SER A 31 7.48 18.21 13.05
CA SER A 31 8.82 18.57 13.51
C SER A 31 9.87 17.53 13.12
N THR A 32 9.46 16.48 12.41
CA THR A 32 10.33 15.35 12.05
C THR A 32 10.23 15.06 10.55
N GLN A 33 10.88 13.98 10.10
CA GLN A 33 10.81 13.55 8.70
C GLN A 33 9.57 12.69 8.49
N ASP A 34 8.74 13.08 7.52
CA ASP A 34 7.54 12.35 7.13
C ASP A 34 7.61 11.86 5.68
N PHE A 35 6.99 10.72 5.43
CA PHE A 35 6.75 10.17 4.10
C PHE A 35 5.26 9.93 3.90
N LEU A 36 4.68 10.53 2.86
CA LEU A 36 3.32 10.24 2.46
C LEU A 36 3.29 8.93 1.66
N SER A 37 2.48 7.96 2.08
CA SER A 37 2.22 6.74 1.32
C SER A 37 0.94 6.86 0.48
N GLN A 38 -0.15 7.36 1.07
CA GLN A 38 -1.44 7.42 0.39
C GLN A 38 -2.36 8.51 0.96
N VAL A 39 -3.19 9.07 0.08
CA VAL A 39 -4.39 9.82 0.44
C VAL A 39 -5.59 9.09 -0.13
N THR A 40 -6.58 8.75 0.70
CA THR A 40 -7.79 8.06 0.27
C THR A 40 -9.04 8.73 0.81
N THR A 41 -10.10 8.73 0.01
CA THR A 41 -11.44 9.02 0.52
C THR A 41 -11.94 7.82 1.32
N THR A 42 -12.66 8.10 2.39
CA THR A 42 -13.27 7.09 3.29
C THR A 42 -14.75 6.91 2.93
N ILE A 43 -15.40 5.85 3.46
CA ILE A 43 -16.81 5.54 3.12
C ILE A 43 -17.80 6.63 3.55
N ASP A 44 -17.46 7.36 4.61
CA ASP A 44 -18.17 8.53 5.12
C ASP A 44 -17.80 9.83 4.37
N GLN A 45 -17.13 9.72 3.21
CA GLN A 45 -16.71 10.83 2.36
C GLN A 45 -15.77 11.83 3.06
N GLN A 46 -14.97 11.32 4.00
CA GLN A 46 -13.89 12.03 4.67
C GLN A 46 -12.55 11.66 3.99
N TYR A 47 -11.43 12.13 4.54
CA TYR A 47 -10.10 11.85 4.00
C TYR A 47 -9.26 11.10 5.03
N LEU A 48 -8.52 10.09 4.58
CA LEU A 48 -7.45 9.47 5.35
C LEU A 48 -6.14 9.72 4.62
N ILE A 49 -5.19 10.30 5.35
CA ILE A 49 -3.81 10.49 4.94
C ILE A 49 -2.98 9.49 5.72
N THR A 50 -2.22 8.66 5.01
CA THR A 50 -1.35 7.65 5.63
C THR A 50 0.07 7.80 5.14
N GLY A 51 1.01 7.49 6.03
CA GLY A 51 2.43 7.66 5.78
C GLY A 51 3.28 7.07 6.88
N SER A 52 4.54 7.49 6.92
CA SER A 52 5.44 7.19 8.02
C SER A 52 6.02 8.48 8.57
N SER A 53 6.23 8.55 9.88
CA SER A 53 6.84 9.70 10.54
C SER A 53 7.74 9.22 11.67
N ILE A 54 8.78 9.99 12.00
CA ILE A 54 9.56 9.76 13.22
C ILE A 54 8.83 10.44 14.36
N GLN A 55 8.35 9.69 15.36
CA GLN A 55 7.68 10.30 16.49
C GLN A 55 8.71 10.69 17.57
N SER A 56 9.01 11.98 17.73
CA SER A 56 9.98 12.45 18.75
C SER A 56 9.39 12.69 20.14
N ASP A 57 8.09 13.03 20.25
CA ASP A 57 7.58 13.70 21.47
C ASP A 57 6.23 13.22 22.02
N LYS A 58 5.51 12.30 21.36
CA LYS A 58 4.10 11.99 21.71
C LYS A 58 3.85 10.64 22.43
N GLN A 59 4.85 9.79 22.63
CA GLN A 59 4.72 8.54 23.41
C GLN A 59 5.56 8.53 24.71
N GLN A 60 5.56 9.64 25.46
CA GLN A 60 6.03 9.63 26.86
C GLN A 60 4.95 9.10 27.81
N THR A 61 4.52 7.84 27.63
CA THR A 61 3.86 7.09 28.71
C THR A 61 4.91 6.27 29.45
N SER A 62 5.00 6.46 30.77
CA SER A 62 6.00 5.83 31.65
C SER A 62 6.17 4.32 31.39
N GLY A 63 7.22 3.94 30.67
CA GLY A 63 7.62 2.54 30.46
C GLY A 63 7.94 2.15 29.02
N SER A 64 7.45 2.87 28.01
CA SER A 64 7.82 2.64 26.60
C SER A 64 9.05 3.47 26.24
N LYS A 65 10.20 2.82 26.04
CA LYS A 65 11.32 3.48 25.36
C LYS A 65 10.91 3.69 23.90
N GLN A 66 10.68 4.93 23.53
CA GLN A 66 10.41 5.37 22.16
C GLN A 66 11.50 4.84 21.22
N ASN A 67 11.12 4.39 20.02
CA ASN A 67 12.08 4.13 18.97
C ASN A 67 12.49 5.48 18.33
N ASN A 68 13.71 5.59 17.81
CA ASN A 68 14.09 6.74 16.97
C ASN A 68 13.89 6.43 15.48
N GLY A 69 12.99 5.48 15.19
CA GLY A 69 12.70 4.95 13.87
C GLY A 69 11.52 5.66 13.22
N TYR A 70 11.16 5.19 12.02
CA TYR A 70 9.91 5.59 11.39
C TYR A 70 8.80 4.71 11.91
N ASP A 71 7.64 5.29 12.13
CA ASP A 71 6.43 4.61 12.55
C ASP A 71 5.32 4.85 11.55
N PHE A 72 4.31 3.97 11.52
CA PHE A 72 3.12 4.23 10.72
C PHE A 72 2.40 5.46 11.29
N HIS A 73 2.08 6.42 10.45
CA HIS A 73 1.40 7.65 10.83
C HIS A 73 0.14 7.86 9.99
N LEU A 74 -0.98 8.07 10.67
CA LEU A 74 -2.29 8.20 10.05
C LEU A 74 -3.00 9.44 10.59
N VAL A 75 -3.57 10.21 9.67
CA VAL A 75 -4.38 11.38 9.99
C VAL A 75 -5.70 11.28 9.24
N LYS A 76 -6.82 11.18 9.97
CA LYS A 76 -8.16 11.29 9.37
C LYS A 76 -8.64 12.73 9.48
N LEU A 77 -9.10 13.29 8.35
CA LEU A 77 -9.64 14.63 8.25
C LEU A 77 -11.10 14.60 7.83
N ASN A 78 -11.90 15.54 8.32
CA ASN A 78 -13.27 15.75 7.86
C ASN A 78 -13.32 16.41 6.48
N GLN A 79 -14.52 16.61 5.94
CA GLN A 79 -14.73 17.22 4.63
C GLN A 79 -14.20 18.66 4.52
N GLN A 80 -14.13 19.37 5.65
CA GLN A 80 -13.59 20.72 5.76
C GLN A 80 -12.07 20.73 5.92
N GLY A 81 -11.45 19.55 6.03
CA GLY A 81 -10.02 19.36 6.24
C GLY A 81 -9.60 19.42 7.70
N ASP A 82 -10.52 19.51 8.68
CA ASP A 82 -10.17 19.49 10.10
C ASP A 82 -9.83 18.08 10.57
N GLU A 83 -8.89 17.98 11.52
CA GLU A 83 -8.48 16.68 12.08
C GLU A 83 -9.62 16.06 12.88
N VAL A 84 -9.93 14.80 12.56
CA VAL A 84 -10.86 13.96 13.31
C VAL A 84 -10.09 13.12 14.33
N TRP A 85 -9.03 12.47 13.87
CA TRP A 85 -8.11 11.74 14.72
C TRP A 85 -6.74 11.58 14.05
N GLU A 86 -5.73 11.36 14.89
CA GLU A 86 -4.36 11.04 14.52
C GLU A 86 -3.94 9.75 15.25
N LYS A 87 -3.28 8.83 14.54
CA LYS A 87 -2.82 7.55 15.09
C LYS A 87 -1.39 7.26 14.66
N TYR A 88 -0.66 6.59 15.54
CA TYR A 88 0.65 6.02 15.30
C TYR A 88 0.61 4.53 15.61
N PHE A 89 1.35 3.74 14.85
CA PHE A 89 1.64 2.34 15.19
C PHE A 89 3.13 2.10 15.04
N SER A 90 3.77 1.70 16.14
CA SER A 90 5.21 1.65 16.27
C SER A 90 5.71 0.26 16.66
N GLY A 91 6.76 -0.22 16.01
CA GLY A 91 7.59 -1.32 16.49
C GLY A 91 8.81 -0.79 17.24
N GLN A 92 9.84 -1.60 17.48
CA GLN A 92 11.05 -1.14 18.20
C GLN A 92 12.13 -0.51 17.30
N ASN A 93 12.03 -0.70 15.99
CA ASN A 93 12.97 -0.25 14.97
C ASN A 93 12.23 0.60 13.92
N HIS A 94 12.68 0.58 12.65
CA HIS A 94 11.99 1.26 11.57
C HIS A 94 10.80 0.44 11.06
N ASP A 95 9.67 1.11 10.86
CA ASP A 95 8.42 0.56 10.38
C ASP A 95 7.83 1.53 9.34
N TYR A 96 7.91 1.14 8.05
CA TYR A 96 7.52 1.99 6.92
C TYR A 96 6.18 1.59 6.34
N LEU A 97 5.16 2.45 6.48
CA LEU A 97 3.85 2.23 5.89
C LEU A 97 3.92 2.42 4.37
N SER A 98 3.56 1.38 3.63
CA SER A 98 3.72 1.35 2.17
C SER A 98 2.39 1.46 1.43
N ALA A 99 1.32 0.85 1.95
CA ALA A 99 0.01 0.85 1.31
C ALA A 99 -1.14 0.80 2.33
N THR A 100 -2.27 1.39 1.95
CA THR A 100 -3.50 1.39 2.75
C THR A 100 -4.70 1.07 1.87
N VAL A 101 -5.62 0.23 2.33
CA VAL A 101 -6.92 0.03 1.67
C VAL A 101 -8.07 0.32 2.62
N THR A 102 -9.06 1.07 2.14
CA THR A 102 -10.36 1.23 2.79
C THR A 102 -11.17 -0.04 2.64
N THR A 103 -11.82 -0.47 3.71
CA THR A 103 -12.61 -1.70 3.71
C THR A 103 -14.11 -1.38 3.58
N GLN A 104 -14.86 -2.33 3.03
CA GLN A 104 -16.31 -2.20 2.80
C GLN A 104 -17.12 -1.99 4.09
N ASP A 105 -16.59 -2.41 5.23
CA ASP A 105 -17.15 -2.18 6.57
C ASP A 105 -16.72 -0.83 7.19
N GLY A 106 -16.06 0.05 6.43
CA GLY A 106 -15.68 1.40 6.83
C GLY A 106 -14.32 1.55 7.51
N GLY A 107 -13.65 0.43 7.82
CA GLY A 107 -12.30 0.45 8.38
C GLY A 107 -11.18 0.54 7.34
N PHE A 108 -9.98 0.18 7.77
CA PHE A 108 -8.77 0.18 6.94
C PHE A 108 -7.89 -1.05 7.19
N LEU A 109 -7.15 -1.48 6.17
CA LEU A 109 -6.00 -2.37 6.33
C LEU A 109 -4.73 -1.63 5.90
N LEU A 110 -3.77 -1.59 6.82
CA LEU A 110 -2.45 -0.99 6.65
C LEU A 110 -1.46 -2.09 6.33
N ALA A 111 -0.58 -1.86 5.37
CA ALA A 111 0.50 -2.76 5.01
C ALA A 111 1.82 -1.99 4.87
N GLY A 112 2.81 -2.40 5.66
CA GLY A 112 4.13 -1.78 5.63
C GLY A 112 5.26 -2.77 5.89
N THR A 113 6.49 -2.30 5.73
CA THR A 113 7.71 -3.07 5.96
C THR A 113 8.22 -2.76 7.36
N SER A 114 8.36 -3.79 8.18
CA SER A 114 8.77 -3.70 9.58
C SER A 114 10.11 -4.37 9.81
N TYR A 115 11.05 -3.65 10.43
CA TYR A 115 12.33 -4.19 10.91
C TYR A 115 12.25 -4.56 12.40
N SER A 116 11.04 -4.70 12.94
CA SER A 116 10.77 -4.75 14.38
C SER A 116 10.36 -6.16 14.84
N GLY A 117 10.95 -6.60 15.95
CA GLY A 117 10.44 -7.71 16.76
C GLY A 117 9.16 -7.33 17.52
N LYS A 118 8.67 -8.24 18.37
CA LYS A 118 7.52 -7.93 19.23
C LYS A 118 7.89 -6.86 20.26
N GLY A 119 7.04 -5.86 20.40
CA GLY A 119 7.23 -4.76 21.35
C GLY A 119 6.53 -3.49 20.88
N LEU A 120 6.33 -2.55 21.81
CA LEU A 120 5.49 -1.36 21.59
C LEU A 120 4.10 -1.80 21.09
N ASP A 121 3.67 -1.37 19.91
CA ASP A 121 2.37 -1.76 19.34
C ASP A 121 2.42 -3.12 18.64
N LYS A 122 3.59 -3.55 18.16
CA LYS A 122 3.73 -4.79 17.38
C LYS A 122 3.58 -6.05 18.23
N LYS A 123 2.58 -6.88 17.89
CA LYS A 123 2.15 -8.04 18.72
C LYS A 123 2.83 -9.37 18.38
N GLU A 124 3.31 -9.52 17.15
CA GLU A 124 3.97 -10.74 16.65
C GLU A 124 5.48 -10.48 16.50
N ASP A 125 6.30 -11.51 16.75
CA ASP A 125 7.75 -11.43 16.53
C ASP A 125 8.10 -11.30 15.04
N SER A 126 9.28 -10.75 14.76
CA SER A 126 9.87 -10.77 13.42
C SER A 126 10.24 -12.20 13.03
N LYS A 127 10.18 -12.52 11.73
CA LYS A 127 10.57 -13.84 11.20
C LYS A 127 11.95 -13.83 10.55
N GLY A 128 12.55 -12.66 10.34
CA GLY A 128 13.77 -12.46 9.56
C GLY A 128 14.39 -11.09 9.81
N GLY A 129 14.89 -10.45 8.73
CA GLY A 129 15.44 -9.09 8.81
C GLY A 129 14.38 -8.01 8.72
N SER A 130 13.54 -8.05 7.67
CA SER A 130 12.31 -7.26 7.58
C SER A 130 11.11 -8.14 7.20
N ASP A 131 9.96 -7.82 7.77
CA ASP A 131 8.70 -8.51 7.50
C ASP A 131 7.64 -7.54 6.96
N ILE A 132 6.62 -8.07 6.28
CA ILE A 132 5.40 -7.32 6.00
C ILE A 132 4.54 -7.30 7.27
N TRP A 133 4.33 -6.11 7.83
CA TRP A 133 3.45 -5.89 8.97
C TRP A 133 2.10 -5.32 8.52
N LEU A 134 1.05 -6.03 8.91
CA LEU A 134 -0.33 -5.69 8.62
C LEU A 134 -1.06 -5.28 9.89
N ILE A 135 -1.86 -4.22 9.80
CA ILE A 135 -2.71 -3.75 10.90
C ILE A 135 -4.09 -3.44 10.34
N ARG A 136 -5.10 -4.16 10.82
CA ARG A 136 -6.50 -3.89 10.53
C ARG A 136 -7.06 -2.99 11.61
N ILE A 137 -7.66 -1.86 11.22
CA ILE A 137 -8.23 -0.87 12.15
C ILE A 137 -9.69 -0.52 11.79
N ASN A 138 -10.54 -0.23 12.77
CA ASN A 138 -11.89 0.25 12.51
C ASN A 138 -11.88 1.71 11.97
N GLU A 139 -13.06 2.26 11.71
CA GLU A 139 -13.24 3.64 11.20
C GLU A 139 -12.77 4.75 12.16
N PHE A 140 -12.63 4.42 13.44
CA PHE A 140 -12.16 5.28 14.53
C PHE A 140 -10.65 5.16 14.79
N GLY A 141 -9.96 4.29 14.03
CA GLY A 141 -8.53 4.04 14.17
C GLY A 141 -8.17 3.11 15.33
N ASP A 142 -9.12 2.34 15.85
CA ASP A 142 -8.82 1.30 16.84
C ASP A 142 -8.44 0.00 16.16
N GLU A 143 -7.43 -0.66 16.70
CA GLU A 143 -6.94 -1.93 16.17
C GLU A 143 -7.95 -3.07 16.34
N LEU A 144 -8.21 -3.79 15.25
CA LEU A 144 -8.99 -5.02 15.21
C LEU A 144 -8.09 -6.25 15.26
N TRP A 145 -7.03 -6.28 14.43
CA TRP A 145 -6.01 -7.34 14.45
C TRP A 145 -4.70 -6.88 13.81
N GLN A 146 -3.62 -7.61 14.09
CA GLN A 146 -2.33 -7.47 13.42
C GLN A 146 -1.83 -8.80 12.84
N LYS A 147 -0.93 -8.72 11.87
CA LYS A 147 -0.24 -9.89 11.31
C LYS A 147 1.16 -9.54 10.80
N THR A 148 2.12 -10.41 11.06
CA THR A 148 3.47 -10.38 10.48
C THR A 148 3.58 -11.49 9.44
N LEU A 149 3.68 -11.10 8.17
CA LEU A 149 3.97 -11.99 7.05
C LEU A 149 5.46 -11.86 6.71
N GLY A 150 6.19 -12.96 6.84
CA GLY A 150 7.60 -12.95 6.48
C GLY A 150 8.24 -14.33 6.56
N THR A 151 9.51 -14.37 6.20
CA THR A 151 10.38 -15.55 6.20
C THR A 151 11.70 -15.23 6.91
N SER A 152 12.70 -16.10 6.81
CA SER A 152 14.06 -15.78 7.30
C SER A 152 14.81 -14.78 6.42
N SER A 153 14.25 -14.43 5.25
CA SER A 153 14.75 -13.43 4.32
C SER A 153 14.16 -12.04 4.62
N ASP A 154 14.54 -11.04 3.82
CA ASP A 154 13.95 -9.71 3.90
C ASP A 154 12.72 -9.63 2.99
N GLU A 155 11.62 -9.14 3.54
CA GLU A 155 10.40 -8.84 2.79
C GLU A 155 10.08 -7.34 2.77
N GLU A 156 9.41 -6.91 1.70
CA GLU A 156 8.94 -5.53 1.51
C GLU A 156 7.45 -5.52 1.18
N ALA A 157 6.65 -4.72 1.88
CA ALA A 157 5.25 -4.48 1.51
C ALA A 157 5.16 -3.49 0.35
N ARG A 158 4.26 -3.74 -0.62
CA ARG A 158 4.08 -2.84 -1.77
C ARG A 158 2.63 -2.47 -2.05
N SER A 159 1.69 -3.40 -1.90
CA SER A 159 0.29 -3.15 -2.23
C SER A 159 -0.65 -4.04 -1.42
N VAL A 160 -1.83 -3.52 -1.12
CA VAL A 160 -2.90 -4.25 -0.45
C VAL A 160 -4.24 -3.87 -1.05
N ILE A 161 -5.11 -4.86 -1.25
CA ILE A 161 -6.48 -4.66 -1.74
C ILE A 161 -7.46 -5.51 -0.91
N GLN A 162 -8.70 -5.06 -0.80
CA GLN A 162 -9.79 -5.89 -0.31
C GLN A 162 -10.47 -6.61 -1.48
N THR A 163 -10.78 -7.89 -1.30
CA THR A 163 -11.51 -8.72 -2.27
C THR A 163 -13.01 -8.72 -1.98
N ILE A 164 -13.82 -9.18 -2.93
CA ILE A 164 -15.29 -9.22 -2.80
C ILE A 164 -15.79 -10.17 -1.70
N ASP A 165 -14.97 -11.16 -1.33
CA ASP A 165 -15.22 -12.09 -0.22
C ASP A 165 -14.84 -11.48 1.15
N LEU A 166 -14.61 -10.16 1.21
CA LEU A 166 -14.17 -9.38 2.37
C LEU A 166 -12.77 -9.73 2.89
N GLY A 167 -12.08 -10.67 2.25
CA GLY A 167 -10.67 -10.95 2.47
C GLY A 167 -9.75 -9.93 1.82
N PHE A 168 -8.47 -10.27 1.77
CA PHE A 168 -7.43 -9.37 1.28
C PHE A 168 -6.44 -10.08 0.38
N PHE A 169 -5.92 -9.36 -0.61
CA PHE A 169 -4.63 -9.68 -1.21
C PHE A 169 -3.60 -8.68 -0.74
N VAL A 170 -2.45 -9.20 -0.32
CA VAL A 170 -1.26 -8.44 0.03
C VAL A 170 -0.17 -8.84 -0.95
N ALA A 171 0.42 -7.86 -1.62
CA ALA A 171 1.51 -8.06 -2.55
C ALA A 171 2.73 -7.28 -2.09
N GLY A 172 3.88 -7.93 -2.17
CA GLY A 172 5.15 -7.39 -1.78
C GLY A 172 6.28 -8.12 -2.48
N ASN A 173 7.47 -8.00 -1.93
CA ASN A 173 8.65 -8.66 -2.42
C ASN A 173 9.34 -9.47 -1.34
N VAL A 174 10.03 -10.53 -1.75
CA VAL A 174 10.94 -11.30 -0.91
C VAL A 174 12.33 -11.32 -1.56
N GLN A 175 13.37 -11.06 -0.78
CA GLN A 175 14.75 -10.97 -1.26
C GLN A 175 15.55 -12.23 -0.97
N ASN A 176 16.26 -12.74 -1.99
CA ASN A 176 17.15 -13.90 -1.87
C ASN A 176 16.52 -15.11 -1.16
N SER A 177 15.22 -15.35 -1.37
CA SER A 177 14.51 -16.45 -0.72
C SER A 177 14.96 -17.80 -1.26
N SER A 178 15.12 -18.79 -0.39
CA SER A 178 15.35 -20.18 -0.81
C SER A 178 14.16 -20.78 -1.60
N LYS A 179 12.97 -20.20 -1.46
CA LYS A 179 11.76 -20.56 -2.23
C LYS A 179 11.56 -19.67 -3.46
N GLY A 180 12.42 -18.67 -3.65
CA GLY A 180 12.37 -17.73 -4.75
C GLY A 180 13.06 -18.24 -6.01
N TYR A 181 13.10 -17.39 -7.03
CA TYR A 181 13.68 -17.66 -8.34
C TYR A 181 14.91 -16.81 -8.63
N GLY A 182 15.19 -15.80 -7.82
CA GLY A 182 16.34 -14.91 -8.00
C GLY A 182 16.65 -14.01 -6.81
N SER A 183 17.14 -12.82 -7.13
CA SER A 183 17.59 -11.85 -6.13
C SER A 183 16.45 -11.18 -5.38
N LYS A 184 15.32 -10.99 -6.05
CA LYS A 184 14.11 -10.41 -5.49
C LYS A 184 12.93 -10.90 -6.31
N ASP A 185 11.97 -11.51 -5.64
CA ASP A 185 10.78 -12.09 -6.25
C ASP A 185 9.53 -11.41 -5.69
N VAL A 186 8.45 -11.45 -6.44
CA VAL A 186 7.13 -11.01 -6.00
C VAL A 186 6.55 -12.06 -5.08
N TRP A 187 5.98 -11.62 -3.97
CA TRP A 187 5.26 -12.48 -3.04
C TRP A 187 3.84 -11.95 -2.82
N ILE A 188 2.86 -12.82 -3.05
CA ILE A 188 1.43 -12.51 -2.92
C ILE A 188 0.85 -13.43 -1.87
N THR A 189 0.14 -12.85 -0.90
CA THR A 189 -0.58 -13.59 0.14
C THR A 189 -2.06 -13.25 0.06
N LYS A 190 -2.92 -14.29 0.01
CA LYS A 190 -4.36 -14.15 0.19
C LYS A 190 -4.72 -14.39 1.66
N LEU A 191 -5.49 -13.48 2.22
CA LEU A 191 -6.02 -13.55 3.59
C LEU A 191 -7.55 -13.59 3.58
N ASP A 192 -8.16 -14.19 4.60
CA ASP A 192 -9.57 -13.96 4.91
C ASP A 192 -9.78 -12.62 5.64
N LYS A 193 -11.03 -12.29 5.96
CA LYS A 193 -11.42 -11.04 6.63
C LYS A 193 -10.78 -10.87 8.02
N ASP A 194 -10.44 -11.97 8.68
CA ASP A 194 -9.88 -12.01 10.04
C ASP A 194 -8.35 -12.13 10.01
N GLY A 195 -7.76 -11.97 8.82
CA GLY A 195 -6.32 -12.02 8.59
C GLY A 195 -5.74 -13.42 8.52
N LYS A 196 -6.54 -14.49 8.52
CA LYS A 196 -6.01 -15.85 8.36
C LYS A 196 -5.49 -16.03 6.94
N GLU A 197 -4.29 -16.58 6.82
CA GLU A 197 -3.71 -16.92 5.52
C GLU A 197 -4.47 -18.07 4.83
N LEU A 198 -4.83 -17.84 3.58
CA LEU A 198 -5.52 -18.81 2.72
C LEU A 198 -4.58 -19.42 1.67
N SER A 199 -3.70 -18.62 1.09
CA SER A 199 -2.74 -19.07 0.08
C SER A 199 -1.58 -18.08 -0.09
N GLN A 200 -0.45 -18.57 -0.58
CA GLN A 200 0.70 -17.76 -0.98
C GLN A 200 1.16 -18.13 -2.39
N LEU A 201 1.71 -17.16 -3.10
CA LEU A 201 2.29 -17.32 -4.43
C LEU A 201 3.57 -16.49 -4.52
N ILE A 202 4.66 -17.11 -4.96
CA ILE A 202 5.88 -16.40 -5.35
C ILE A 202 5.97 -16.39 -6.88
N LEU A 203 6.23 -15.21 -7.45
CA LEU A 203 6.43 -14.99 -8.89
C LEU A 203 7.80 -14.35 -9.11
N GLY A 204 8.55 -14.83 -10.09
CA GLY A 204 9.79 -14.15 -10.49
C GLY A 204 10.73 -15.01 -11.33
N GLY A 205 11.90 -14.47 -11.62
CA GLY A 205 12.95 -15.14 -12.38
C GLY A 205 14.33 -14.91 -11.76
N LYS A 206 15.39 -15.23 -12.52
CA LYS A 206 16.77 -15.11 -12.02
C LYS A 206 17.17 -13.67 -11.65
N GLY A 207 16.46 -12.68 -12.18
CA GLY A 207 16.72 -11.26 -11.97
C GLY A 207 16.03 -10.71 -10.72
N LEU A 208 15.54 -9.49 -10.85
CA LEU A 208 14.75 -8.79 -9.85
C LEU A 208 13.36 -8.56 -10.44
N ASP A 209 12.35 -8.92 -9.68
CA ASP A 209 10.93 -8.86 -10.03
C ASP A 209 10.20 -8.11 -8.90
N GLU A 210 9.66 -6.94 -9.18
CA GLU A 210 9.09 -6.02 -8.19
C GLU A 210 7.61 -5.74 -8.41
N VAL A 211 6.85 -5.69 -7.30
CA VAL A 211 5.46 -5.24 -7.35
C VAL A 211 5.43 -3.72 -7.49
N GLU A 212 4.76 -3.27 -8.54
CA GLU A 212 4.48 -1.84 -8.78
C GLU A 212 3.11 -1.46 -8.22
N LYS A 213 2.07 -2.24 -8.56
CA LYS A 213 0.69 -1.95 -8.15
C LYS A 213 -0.19 -3.18 -8.23
N MET A 214 -1.13 -3.30 -7.30
CA MET A 214 -2.22 -4.25 -7.38
C MET A 214 -3.56 -3.51 -7.36
N ILE A 215 -4.51 -3.95 -8.19
CA ILE A 215 -5.89 -3.44 -8.17
C ILE A 215 -6.89 -4.60 -8.14
N PRO A 216 -8.03 -4.47 -7.44
CA PRO A 216 -9.04 -5.51 -7.41
C PRO A 216 -9.77 -5.62 -8.74
N THR A 217 -10.24 -6.83 -9.08
CA THR A 217 -11.12 -7.07 -10.22
C THR A 217 -12.55 -7.38 -9.77
N LYS A 218 -13.53 -7.14 -10.64
CA LYS A 218 -14.97 -7.29 -10.32
C LYS A 218 -15.37 -8.73 -9.99
N ASP A 219 -14.63 -9.71 -10.48
CA ASP A 219 -14.81 -11.14 -10.22
C ASP A 219 -14.12 -11.61 -8.92
N GLY A 220 -13.54 -10.69 -8.14
CA GLY A 220 -12.90 -11.00 -6.86
C GLY A 220 -11.42 -11.36 -6.94
N GLY A 221 -10.83 -11.30 -8.13
CA GLY A 221 -9.39 -11.44 -8.33
C GLY A 221 -8.60 -10.13 -8.16
N ALA A 222 -7.41 -10.12 -8.75
CA ALA A 222 -6.49 -8.99 -8.75
C ALA A 222 -5.79 -8.86 -10.10
N LEU A 223 -5.55 -7.61 -10.55
CA LEU A 223 -4.56 -7.30 -11.58
C LEU A 223 -3.30 -6.79 -10.90
N LEU A 224 -2.15 -7.38 -11.26
CA LEU A 224 -0.86 -7.08 -10.68
C LEU A 224 0.09 -6.54 -11.75
N GLY A 225 0.61 -5.34 -11.53
CA GLY A 225 1.71 -4.77 -12.31
C GLY A 225 3.05 -5.15 -11.67
N ILE A 226 3.94 -5.74 -12.47
CA ILE A 226 5.27 -6.17 -12.06
C ILE A 226 6.32 -5.52 -12.95
N TYR A 227 7.34 -4.91 -12.35
CA TYR A 227 8.57 -4.54 -13.04
C TYR A 227 9.56 -5.71 -12.96
N SER A 228 10.00 -6.22 -14.11
CA SER A 228 10.91 -7.37 -14.17
C SER A 228 12.17 -7.07 -14.96
N ARG A 229 13.32 -7.48 -14.40
CA ARG A 229 14.61 -7.57 -15.12
C ARG A 229 15.00 -9.02 -15.44
N SER A 230 14.05 -9.94 -15.33
CA SER A 230 14.22 -11.35 -15.63
C SER A 230 13.91 -11.64 -17.10
N SER A 231 14.66 -12.54 -17.73
CA SER A 231 14.38 -12.99 -19.11
C SER A 231 13.21 -13.98 -19.19
N GLU A 232 12.87 -14.61 -18.07
CA GLU A 232 11.77 -15.57 -17.91
C GLU A 232 11.19 -15.43 -16.51
N VAL A 233 9.87 -15.57 -16.37
CA VAL A 233 9.15 -15.54 -15.09
C VAL A 233 8.59 -16.92 -14.79
N ARG A 234 8.69 -17.35 -13.54
CA ARG A 234 8.22 -18.61 -12.97
C ARG A 234 7.32 -18.32 -11.78
N ASP A 235 6.56 -19.33 -11.38
CA ASP A 235 5.69 -19.24 -10.23
C ASP A 235 5.65 -20.55 -9.42
N THR A 236 5.30 -20.44 -8.13
CA THR A 236 5.22 -21.61 -7.22
C THR A 236 3.91 -22.39 -7.37
N GLY A 237 2.94 -21.89 -8.14
CA GLY A 237 1.60 -22.48 -8.32
C GLY A 237 1.47 -23.39 -9.54
N SER A 238 2.40 -23.33 -10.48
CA SER A 238 2.35 -23.98 -11.78
C SER A 238 2.94 -25.39 -11.73
N GLY A 239 2.17 -26.30 -11.13
CA GLY A 239 2.17 -27.70 -11.59
C GLY A 239 1.70 -27.85 -13.04
N VAL A 240 1.23 -26.78 -13.68
CA VAL A 240 0.76 -26.74 -15.07
C VAL A 240 1.84 -26.10 -15.94
N ARG A 241 2.64 -26.95 -16.60
CA ARG A 241 3.55 -26.52 -17.67
C ARG A 241 2.73 -25.89 -18.78
N ASN A 242 3.05 -24.65 -19.15
CA ASN A 242 2.58 -24.08 -20.40
C ASN A 242 3.32 -24.79 -21.55
N PRO A 243 2.65 -25.56 -22.43
CA PRO A 243 3.33 -26.39 -23.40
C PRO A 243 3.59 -25.61 -24.69
N GLU A 244 4.28 -24.47 -24.67
CA GLU A 244 4.58 -23.77 -25.93
C GLU A 244 5.79 -22.82 -25.83
N SER A 245 6.98 -23.40 -25.99
CA SER A 245 8.12 -22.75 -26.65
C SER A 245 9.08 -23.81 -27.21
N LYS A 246 8.63 -24.53 -28.24
CA LYS A 246 9.56 -25.08 -29.23
C LYS A 246 9.60 -24.11 -30.41
N SER A 247 10.56 -23.20 -30.42
CA SER A 247 11.02 -22.61 -31.67
C SER A 247 12.07 -23.56 -32.26
N SER A 248 11.76 -24.04 -33.46
CA SER A 248 12.60 -24.72 -34.44
C SER A 248 14.00 -24.11 -34.62
#